data_AF-A0A7R6WSH1-F1
#
_entry.id   AF-A0A7R6WSH1-F1
#
_cell.length_a   1.000
_cell.length_b   1.000
_cell.length_c   1.000
_cell.angle_alpha   90.00
_cell.angle_beta   90.00
_cell.angle_gamma   90.00
#
_symmetry.space_group_name_H-M   'P 1'
#
loop_
_entity.id
_entity.type
_entity.pdbx_description
1 polymer ?
#
loop_
_entity_poly.entity_id
_entity_poly.type
_entity_poly.pdbx_seq_one_letter_code
_entity_poly.pdbx_strand_id
1 'polypeptide(L)'
;MASLIDMDKRSALPAAPTPGSNMVYLSVVDRDRNAASLINSLYSGFGAGICTERSGVLLTDRGACFTLAPDHPNTFGPSGQSIPSSRRWR
;
A
#
# COMPACT_ATOMS: atom_id res chain seq x y z
N MET A 1 15.30 6.94 -22.15
CA MET A 1 14.36 7.14 -21.01
C MET A 1 15.10 7.26 -19.68
N ALA A 2 16.00 6.33 -19.32
CA ALA A 2 16.79 6.44 -18.09
C ALA A 2 17.66 7.71 -18.02
N SER A 3 18.15 8.21 -19.16
CA SER A 3 18.95 9.45 -19.26
C SER A 3 18.18 10.74 -18.94
N LEU A 4 16.87 10.69 -18.72
CA LEU A 4 16.04 11.84 -18.36
C LEU A 4 15.84 11.97 -16.84
N ILE A 5 16.37 11.03 -16.05
CA ILE A 5 16.20 11.00 -14.60
C ILE A 5 17.41 11.66 -13.94
N ASP A 6 17.16 12.80 -13.29
CA ASP A 6 18.13 13.48 -12.43
C ASP A 6 18.04 12.87 -11.03
N MET A 7 19.11 12.19 -10.60
CA MET A 7 19.15 11.46 -9.33
C MET A 7 19.15 12.39 -8.11
N ASP A 8 19.52 13.66 -8.28
CA ASP A 8 19.54 14.66 -7.22
C ASP A 8 18.21 15.42 -7.11
N LYS A 9 17.25 15.13 -8.01
CA LYS A 9 15.92 15.75 -8.03
C LYS A 9 14.83 14.76 -7.68
N ARG A 10 13.97 15.18 -6.77
CA ARG A 10 12.74 14.48 -6.41
C ARG A 10 11.55 15.41 -6.58
N SER A 11 10.40 14.87 -7.02
CA SER A 11 9.13 15.58 -6.90
C SER A 11 8.83 15.91 -5.45
N ALA A 12 8.21 17.07 -5.21
CA ALA A 12 7.69 17.39 -3.89
C ALA A 12 6.75 16.28 -3.41
N LEU A 13 6.92 15.84 -2.15
CA LEU A 13 5.97 14.94 -1.53
C LEU A 13 4.67 15.69 -1.23
N PRO A 14 3.49 15.05 -1.41
CA PRO A 14 2.25 15.65 -0.95
C PRO A 14 2.27 15.79 0.58
N ALA A 15 1.60 16.83 1.10
CA ALA A 15 1.56 17.13 2.53
C ALA A 15 0.91 16.01 3.38
N ALA A 16 0.06 15.19 2.75
CA ALA A 16 -0.51 13.98 3.31
C ALA A 16 -0.66 12.94 2.19
N PRO A 17 -0.72 11.63 2.52
CA PRO A 17 -1.06 10.61 1.54
C PRO A 17 -2.39 10.94 0.86
N THR A 18 -2.40 10.96 -0.48
CA THR A 18 -3.61 11.27 -1.23
C THR A 18 -4.65 10.17 -0.99
N PRO A 19 -5.90 10.51 -0.61
CA PRO A 19 -6.96 9.52 -0.47
C PRO A 19 -7.16 8.77 -1.79
N GLY A 20 -6.93 7.47 -1.79
CA GLY A 20 -7.08 6.63 -2.97
C GLY A 20 -6.43 5.27 -2.79
N SER A 21 -7.11 4.20 -3.19
CA SER A 21 -6.54 2.85 -3.15
C SER A 21 -5.83 2.55 -4.47
N ASN A 22 -4.50 2.46 -4.43
CA ASN A 22 -3.73 1.95 -5.56
C ASN A 22 -3.49 0.45 -5.37
N MET A 23 -4.23 -0.37 -6.09
CA MET A 23 -4.15 -1.83 -6.01
C MET A 23 -3.77 -2.43 -7.35
N VAL A 24 -2.95 -3.48 -7.29
CA VAL A 24 -2.69 -4.38 -8.42
C VAL A 24 -3.37 -5.70 -8.13
N TYR A 25 -4.13 -6.18 -9.12
CA TYR A 25 -4.78 -7.48 -9.08
C TYR A 25 -4.15 -8.40 -10.14
N LEU A 26 -3.78 -9.61 -9.72
CA LEU A 26 -3.25 -10.65 -10.58
C LEU A 26 -4.09 -11.92 -10.37
N SER A 27 -4.58 -12.50 -11.46
CA SER A 27 -5.24 -13.80 -11.45
C SER A 27 -4.64 -14.70 -12.53
N VAL A 28 -4.38 -15.94 -12.17
CA VAL A 28 -3.81 -16.96 -13.05
C VAL A 28 -4.61 -18.25 -12.87
N VAL A 29 -4.96 -18.88 -13.99
CA VAL A 29 -5.50 -20.23 -14.04
C VAL A 29 -4.63 -21.04 -14.99
N ASP A 30 -4.09 -22.16 -14.52
CA ASP A 30 -3.26 -23.05 -15.34
C ASP A 30 -4.07 -24.14 -16.04
N ARG A 31 -3.42 -24.93 -16.89
CA ARG A 31 -4.06 -26.00 -17.67
C ARG A 31 -4.65 -27.12 -16.80
N ASP A 32 -4.10 -27.32 -15.61
CA ASP A 32 -4.49 -28.39 -14.69
C ASP A 32 -5.61 -27.91 -13.73
N ARG A 33 -6.13 -26.69 -13.96
CA ARG A 33 -7.18 -26.01 -13.20
C ARG A 33 -6.75 -25.58 -11.80
N ASN A 34 -5.46 -25.36 -11.57
CA ASN A 34 -5.03 -24.60 -10.39
C ASN A 34 -5.33 -23.12 -10.62
N ALA A 35 -5.81 -22.44 -9.57
CA ALA A 35 -6.15 -21.03 -9.61
C ALA A 35 -5.45 -20.26 -8.50
N ALA A 36 -4.89 -19.10 -8.85
CA ALA A 36 -4.32 -18.14 -7.93
C ALA A 36 -4.96 -16.77 -8.13
N SER A 37 -5.29 -16.09 -7.03
CA SER A 37 -5.89 -14.76 -7.01
C SER A 37 -5.14 -13.91 -5.98
N LEU A 38 -4.36 -12.94 -6.47
CA LEU A 38 -3.48 -12.11 -5.66
C LEU A 38 -3.90 -10.64 -5.77
N ILE A 39 -4.14 -10.03 -4.61
CA ILE A 39 -4.34 -8.58 -4.48
C ILE A 39 -3.15 -8.04 -3.69
N ASN A 40 -2.40 -7.09 -4.28
CA ASN A 40 -1.30 -6.42 -3.60
C ASN A 40 -1.38 -4.90 -3.76
N SER A 41 -0.88 -4.16 -2.77
CA SER A 41 -0.96 -2.70 -2.74
C SER A 41 -0.02 -2.10 -1.69
N LEU A 42 0.48 -0.89 -1.96
CA LEU A 42 1.15 -0.05 -0.97
C LEU A 42 0.17 0.83 -0.17
N TYR A 43 -1.13 0.75 -0.47
CA TYR A 43 -2.23 1.65 -0.14
C TYR A 43 -2.27 2.91 -1.01
N SER A 44 -1.49 3.93 -0.68
CA SER A 44 -1.30 5.09 -1.57
C SER A 44 -0.37 4.74 -2.73
N GLY A 45 -0.29 5.59 -3.76
CA GLY A 45 0.42 5.28 -5.01
C GLY A 45 1.87 4.83 -4.81
N PHE A 46 2.65 5.62 -4.07
CA PHE A 46 4.03 5.30 -3.69
C PHE A 46 4.16 4.89 -2.21
N GLY A 47 3.06 4.45 -1.59
CA GLY A 47 3.00 4.17 -0.15
C GLY A 47 3.40 5.39 0.69
N ALA A 48 4.28 5.15 1.68
CA ALA A 48 4.81 6.20 2.55
C ALA A 48 5.82 7.13 1.85
N GLY A 49 6.20 6.85 0.59
CA GLY A 49 7.26 7.58 -0.11
C GLY A 49 8.66 7.34 0.49
N ILE A 50 8.80 6.33 1.34
CA ILE A 50 10.07 5.89 1.93
C ILE A 50 10.50 4.62 1.23
N CYS A 51 11.72 4.63 0.70
CA CYS A 51 12.33 3.50 0.03
C CYS A 51 13.46 2.95 0.89
N THR A 52 13.54 1.62 1.02
CA THR A 52 14.69 0.98 1.67
C THR A 52 15.93 1.15 0.80
N GLU A 53 17.05 1.63 1.35
CA GLU A 53 18.28 1.87 0.59
C GLU A 53 18.85 0.60 -0.05
N ARG A 54 18.82 -0.52 0.68
CA ARG A 54 19.42 -1.78 0.20
C ARG A 54 18.59 -2.51 -0.84
N SER A 55 17.27 -2.58 -0.65
CA SER A 55 16.38 -3.39 -1.51
C SER A 55 15.61 -2.59 -2.56
N GLY A 56 15.59 -1.26 -2.48
CA GLY A 56 14.80 -0.44 -3.40
C GLY A 56 13.28 -0.60 -3.22
N VAL A 57 12.82 -1.26 -2.15
CA VAL A 57 11.40 -1.51 -1.88
C VAL A 57 10.78 -0.31 -1.17
N LEU A 58 9.61 0.12 -1.65
CA LEU A 58 8.81 1.16 -1.02
C LEU A 58 8.01 0.60 0.17
N LEU A 59 7.98 1.37 1.26
CA LEU A 59 7.18 1.03 2.44
C LEU A 59 5.71 1.40 2.24
N THR A 60 4.81 0.53 2.68
CA THR A 60 3.37 0.77 2.66
C THR A 60 2.96 1.81 3.69
N ASP A 61 1.95 2.62 3.38
CA ASP A 61 1.31 3.56 4.32
C ASP A 61 -0.05 3.06 4.82
N ARG A 62 -0.35 1.75 4.71
CA ARG A 62 -1.60 1.14 5.24
C ARG A 62 -1.86 1.42 6.72
N GLY A 63 -0.84 1.77 7.49
CA GLY A 63 -1.01 2.22 8.88
C GLY A 63 -1.94 3.43 9.02
N ALA A 64 -2.10 4.25 7.98
CA ALA A 64 -3.07 5.34 7.94
C ALA A 64 -4.53 4.87 8.05
N CYS A 65 -4.79 3.57 7.88
CA CYS A 65 -6.13 3.01 8.09
C CYS A 65 -6.48 2.86 9.58
N PHE A 66 -5.55 3.00 10.53
CA PHE A 66 -5.87 2.93 11.96
C PHE A 66 -6.47 4.25 12.48
N THR A 67 -7.29 4.14 13.52
CA THR A 67 -7.71 5.30 14.32
C THR A 67 -6.93 5.37 15.63
N LEU A 68 -6.86 6.57 16.21
CA LEU A 68 -6.36 6.79 17.57
C LEU A 68 -7.49 6.96 18.60
N ALA A 69 -8.75 6.90 18.15
CA ALA A 69 -9.90 6.96 19.05
C ALA A 69 -9.85 5.78 20.04
N PRO A 70 -9.96 6.02 21.36
CA PRO A 70 -10.09 4.93 22.33
C PRO A 70 -11.35 4.12 22.07
N ASP A 71 -11.33 2.84 22.43
CA ASP A 71 -12.46 1.89 22.34
C ASP A 71 -13.02 1.60 20.94
N HIS A 72 -12.33 2.02 19.87
CA HIS A 72 -12.70 1.68 18.50
C HIS A 72 -12.09 0.32 18.10
N PRO A 73 -12.80 -0.58 17.38
CA PRO A 73 -12.26 -1.88 16.96
C PRO A 73 -10.98 -1.80 16.10
N ASN A 74 -10.74 -0.63 15.50
CA ASN A 74 -9.62 -0.32 14.61
C ASN A 74 -8.61 0.66 15.26
N THR A 75 -8.59 0.75 16.59
CA THR A 75 -7.60 1.56 17.31
C THR A 75 -6.21 0.98 17.12
N PHE A 76 -5.22 1.85 16.88
CA PHE A 76 -3.83 1.44 16.77
C PHE A 76 -3.34 0.74 18.05
N GLY A 77 -2.71 -0.42 17.91
CA GLY A 77 -2.16 -1.17 19.03
C GLY A 77 -1.65 -2.57 18.64
N PRO A 78 -1.02 -3.31 19.56
CA PRO A 78 -0.38 -4.61 19.28
C PRO A 78 -1.35 -5.67 18.74
N SER A 79 -2.62 -5.59 19.11
CA SER A 79 -3.72 -6.44 18.65
C SER A 79 -4.61 -5.77 17.60
N GLY A 80 -4.37 -4.50 17.28
CA GLY A 80 -5.15 -3.73 16.32
C GLY A 80 -4.92 -4.27 14.91
N GLN A 81 -5.97 -4.81 14.28
CA GLN A 81 -5.93 -5.16 12.86
C GLN A 81 -6.57 -4.02 12.06
N SER A 82 -5.78 -3.38 11.18
CA SER A 82 -6.30 -2.33 10.31
C SER A 82 -7.42 -2.91 9.45
N ILE A 83 -8.61 -2.29 9.44
CA ILE A 83 -9.71 -2.76 8.59
C ILE A 83 -9.24 -2.73 7.12
N PRO A 84 -9.17 -3.89 6.42
CA PRO A 84 -8.73 -3.92 5.03
C PRO A 84 -9.71 -3.15 4.15
N SER A 85 -9.20 -2.32 3.23
CA SER A 85 -10.05 -1.64 2.23
C SER A 85 -10.83 -2.61 1.34
N SER A 86 -10.37 -3.86 1.21
CA SER A 86 -11.07 -4.94 0.51
C SER A 86 -12.32 -5.48 1.22
N ARG A 87 -12.51 -5.19 2.51
CA ARG A 87 -13.72 -5.58 3.26
C ARG A 87 -14.86 -4.56 3.19
N ARG A 88 -14.68 -3.45 2.46
CA ARG A 88 -15.72 -2.41 2.30
C ARG A 88 -16.84 -2.79 1.31
N TRP A 89 -16.75 -3.96 0.69
CA TRP A 89 -17.69 -4.50 -0.31
C TRP A 89 -18.47 -5.73 0.18
N ARG A 90 -18.71 -5.84 1.50
CA ARG A 90 -19.71 -6.74 2.07
C ARG A 90 -20.72 -5.94 2.87
#